data_AF-A0A2P6S9H5-F1
#
_entry.id   AF-A0A2P6S9H5-F1
#
_cell.length_a   1.000
_cell.length_b   1.000
_cell.length_c   1.000
_cell.angle_alpha   90.00
_cell.angle_beta   90.00
_cell.angle_gamma   90.00
#
_symmetry.space_group_name_H-M   'P 1'
#
loop_
_entity.id
_entity.type
_entity.pdbx_description
1 polymer ?
#
loop_
_entity_poly.entity_id
_entity_poly.type
_entity_poly.pdbx_seq_one_letter_code
_entity_poly.pdbx_strand_id
1 'polypeptide(L)' 'MPQIDELLEEGENFLDVLYPCTEKETAALGDSNMQNLKHRDVLQLERKGYLSCDVPYLRLSKHIVLFAIPDGRQQAGLK' A
#
# COMPACT_ATOMS: atom_id res chain seq x y z
N MET A 1 2.36 8.52 -16.49
CA MET A 1 2.96 9.29 -15.37
C MET A 1 3.99 10.21 -15.99
N PRO A 2 4.01 11.51 -15.64
CA PRO A 2 5.14 12.36 -16.00
C PRO A 2 6.42 11.78 -15.39
N GLN A 3 7.54 11.90 -16.09
CA GLN A 3 8.83 11.51 -15.52
C GLN A 3 9.24 12.57 -14.51
N ILE A 4 9.75 12.16 -13.34
CA ILE A 4 10.07 13.11 -12.26
C ILE A 4 11.10 14.16 -12.71
N ASP A 5 11.97 13.78 -13.66
CA ASP A 5 12.97 14.66 -14.27
C ASP A 5 12.37 15.85 -15.04
N GLU A 6 11.12 15.76 -15.50
CA GLU A 6 10.41 16.87 -16.17
C GLU A 6 9.85 17.90 -15.17
N LEU A 7 9.84 17.57 -13.87
CA LEU A 7 9.38 18.47 -12.80
C LEU A 7 10.52 19.17 -12.05
N LEU A 8 11.77 18.76 -12.27
CA LEU A 8 12.94 19.33 -11.60
C LEU A 8 13.43 20.58 -12.33
N GLU A 9 13.81 21.63 -11.58
CA GLU A 9 14.51 22.77 -12.16
C GLU A 9 16.01 22.45 -12.41
N GLU A 10 16.65 23.20 -13.32
CA GLU A 10 18.09 23.03 -13.57
C GLU A 10 18.92 23.24 -12.30
N GLY A 11 19.58 22.18 -11.82
CA GLY A 11 20.41 22.20 -10.62
C GLY A 11 19.73 21.70 -9.36
N GLU A 12 18.44 21.35 -9.40
CA GLU A 12 17.78 20.64 -8.28
C GLU A 12 18.23 19.18 -8.18
N ASN A 13 18.43 18.72 -6.96
CA ASN A 13 18.65 17.31 -6.68
C ASN A 13 17.32 16.62 -6.44
N PHE A 14 17.04 15.58 -7.22
CA PHE A 14 15.86 14.71 -7.09
C PHE A 14 15.58 14.29 -5.64
N LEU A 15 16.63 13.97 -4.87
CA LEU A 15 16.46 13.48 -3.49
C LEU A 15 15.85 14.53 -2.56
N ASP A 16 16.02 15.82 -2.86
CA ASP A 16 15.56 16.93 -2.02
C ASP A 16 14.07 17.24 -2.23
N VAL A 17 13.49 16.81 -3.37
CA VAL A 17 12.06 17.00 -3.69
C VAL A 17 11.21 15.76 -3.45
N LEU A 18 11.82 14.67 -2.97
CA LEU A 18 11.09 13.47 -2.62
C LEU A 18 10.13 13.74 -1.47
N TYR A 19 8.92 13.18 -1.58
CA TYR A 19 7.99 13.21 -0.47
C TYR A 19 8.59 12.40 0.70
N PRO A 20 8.68 12.94 1.91
CA PRO A 20 9.43 12.32 3.02
C PRO A 20 8.82 10.99 3.51
N CYS A 21 7.56 10.72 3.15
CA CYS A 21 6.83 9.53 3.58
C CYS A 21 6.04 8.95 2.40
N THR A 22 6.73 8.24 1.51
CA THR A 22 6.13 7.56 0.35
C THR A 22 5.36 6.29 0.71
N GLU A 23 5.65 5.73 1.88
CA GLU A 23 5.05 4.50 2.39
C GLU A 23 4.61 4.68 3.84
N LYS A 24 3.46 4.09 4.16
CA LYS A 24 2.92 4.02 5.52
C LYS A 24 2.49 2.59 5.79
N GLU A 25 3.13 1.96 6.76
CA GLU A 25 2.76 0.65 7.25
C GLU A 25 1.82 0.79 8.46
N THR A 26 0.82 -0.08 8.54
CA THR A 26 -0.11 -0.11 9.67
C THR A 26 -0.38 -1.56 10.04
N ALA A 27 -0.02 -1.94 11.26
CA ALA A 27 -0.37 -3.25 11.80
C ALA A 27 -1.88 -3.33 12.05
N ALA A 28 -2.50 -4.43 11.62
CA ALA A 28 -3.94 -4.64 11.75
C ALA A 28 -4.25 -6.11 12.06
N LEU A 29 -5.43 -6.33 12.65
CA LEU A 29 -6.00 -7.66 12.82
C LEU A 29 -6.97 -7.94 11.67
N GLY A 30 -6.73 -9.04 10.96
CA GLY A 30 -7.58 -9.52 9.88
C GLY A 30 -8.60 -10.56 10.35
N ASP A 31 -9.59 -10.82 9.50
CA ASP A 31 -10.54 -11.92 9.70
C ASP A 31 -9.83 -13.28 9.50
N SER A 32 -10.27 -14.31 10.22
CA SER A 32 -9.71 -15.67 10.12
C SER A 32 -9.71 -16.21 8.69
N ASN A 33 -10.68 -15.84 7.87
CA ASN A 33 -10.80 -16.29 6.47
C ASN A 33 -9.68 -15.75 5.57
N MET A 34 -9.00 -14.67 5.97
CA MET A 34 -7.89 -14.09 5.20
C MET A 34 -6.69 -15.03 5.09
N GLN A 35 -6.61 -16.07 5.92
CA GLN A 35 -5.57 -17.11 5.82
C GLN A 35 -5.55 -17.82 4.45
N ASN A 36 -6.67 -17.82 3.73
CA ASN A 36 -6.80 -18.47 2.43
C ASN A 36 -6.47 -17.55 1.23
N LEU A 37 -6.12 -16.28 1.48
CA LEU A 37 -5.74 -15.35 0.41
C LEU A 37 -4.48 -15.84 -0.31
N LYS A 38 -4.48 -15.68 -1.63
CA LYS A 38 -3.34 -15.96 -2.51
C LYS A 38 -2.64 -14.67 -2.90
N HIS A 39 -1.39 -14.80 -3.36
CA HIS A 39 -0.68 -13.68 -3.95
C HIS A 39 -1.49 -13.08 -5.11
N ARG A 40 -1.61 -11.75 -5.14
CA ARG A 40 -2.41 -10.93 -6.07
C ARG A 40 -3.93 -11.02 -5.93
N ASP A 41 -4.46 -11.73 -4.94
CA ASP A 41 -5.89 -11.61 -4.64
C ASP A 41 -6.21 -10.17 -4.25
N VAL A 42 -7.28 -9.63 -4.84
CA VAL A 42 -7.80 -8.30 -4.52
C VAL A 42 -9.02 -8.48 -3.63
N LEU A 43 -9.02 -7.80 -2.48
CA LEU A 43 -10.11 -7.80 -1.53
C LEU A 43 -10.55 -6.38 -1.20
N GLN A 44 -11.86 -6.21 -0.98
CA GLN A 44 -12.42 -4.98 -0.46
C GLN A 44 -12.57 -5.11 1.05
N LEU A 45 -11.89 -4.24 1.79
CA LEU A 45 -12.10 -4.09 3.22
C LEU A 45 -13.06 -2.94 3.48
N GLU A 46 -14.07 -3.20 4.32
CA GLU A 46 -15.09 -2.22 4.66
C GLU A 46 -14.46 -0.92 5.17
N ARG A 47 -14.78 0.20 4.50
CA ARG A 47 -14.24 1.55 4.75
C ARG A 47 -12.72 1.73 4.59
N LYS A 48 -12.00 0.71 4.13
CA LYS A 48 -10.56 0.78 3.85
C LYS A 48 -10.24 0.74 2.36
N GLY A 49 -11.22 0.36 1.53
CA GLY A 49 -11.08 0.35 0.07
C GLY A 49 -10.57 -1.00 -0.41
N TYR A 50 -9.97 -1.00 -1.59
CA TYR A 50 -9.41 -2.20 -2.22
C TYR A 50 -7.96 -2.38 -1.82
N LEU A 51 -7.60 -3.62 -1.48
CA LEU A 51 -6.22 -4.00 -1.23
C LEU A 51 -5.85 -5.22 -2.04
N SER A 52 -4.60 -5.30 -2.49
CA SER A 52 -4.03 -6.51 -3.09
C SER A 52 -3.13 -7.23 -2.08
N CYS A 53 -3.26 -8.55 -2.01
CA CYS A 53 -2.38 -9.41 -1.23
C CYS A 53 -1.01 -9.54 -1.90
N ASP A 54 0.03 -9.01 -1.26
CA ASP A 54 1.41 -9.20 -1.71
C ASP A 54 2.03 -10.45 -1.08
N VAL A 55 1.90 -10.60 0.24
CA VAL A 55 2.38 -11.78 0.95
C VAL A 55 1.17 -12.51 1.55
N PRO A 56 0.85 -13.73 1.09
CA PRO A 56 -0.22 -14.52 1.69
C PRO A 56 0.20 -15.06 3.07
N TYR A 57 -0.77 -15.56 3.84
CA TYR A 57 -0.46 -16.16 5.14
C TYR A 57 0.39 -17.41 4.95
N LEU A 58 1.58 -17.42 5.56
CA LEU A 58 2.48 -18.57 5.51
C LEU A 58 2.53 -19.29 6.85
N ARG A 59 2.85 -18.56 7.93
CA ARG A 59 3.01 -19.05 9.30
C ARG A 59 2.84 -17.89 10.28
N LEU A 60 2.70 -18.17 11.58
CA LEU A 60 2.55 -17.13 12.63
C LEU A 60 3.65 -16.04 12.62
N SER A 61 4.88 -16.37 12.20
CA SER A 61 5.98 -15.40 12.09
C SER A 61 5.97 -14.56 10.81
N LYS A 62 5.14 -14.92 9.81
CA LYS A 62 5.01 -14.26 8.51
C LYS A 62 3.53 -13.97 8.26
N HIS A 63 3.13 -12.77 8.65
CA HIS A 63 1.77 -12.26 8.50
C HIS A 63 1.46 -11.89 7.04
N ILE A 64 0.16 -11.66 6.78
CA ILE A 64 -0.33 -11.22 5.47
C ILE A 64 0.08 -9.76 5.25
N VAL A 65 0.58 -9.45 4.06
CA VAL A 65 0.89 -8.06 3.64
C VAL A 65 -0.07 -7.64 2.55
N LEU A 66 -0.72 -6.49 2.76
CA LEU A 66 -1.71 -5.94 1.84
C LEU A 66 -1.28 -4.54 1.38
N PHE A 67 -1.32 -4.29 0.07
CA PHE A 67 -1.12 -2.96 -0.49
C PHE A 67 -2.45 -2.32 -0.87
N ALA A 68 -2.62 -1.05 -0.52
CA ALA A 68 -3.79 -0.29 -0.90
C ALA A 68 -3.77 0.01 -2.40
N ILE A 69 -4.85 -0.31 -3.09
CA ILE A 69 -5.04 0.02 -4.50
C ILE A 69 -5.70 1.40 -4.57
N PRO A 70 -5.10 2.39 -5.25
CA PRO A 70 -5.72 3.69 -5.43
C PRO A 70 -6.98 3.55 -6.29
N ASP A 71 -8.14 3.89 -5.71
CA ASP A 71 -9.44 3.85 -6.41
C ASP A 71 -10.05 5.26 -6.60
N GLY A 72 -9.26 6.30 -6.31
CA GLY A 72 -9.67 7.71 -6.40
C GLY A 72 -10.63 8.16 -5.30
N ARG A 73 -10.97 7.29 -4.34
CA ARG A 73 -11.84 7.65 -3.20
C ARG A 73 -11.00 8.10 -2.01
N GLN A 74 -11.55 9.00 -1.20
CA GLN A 74 -10.93 9.32 0.09
C GLN A 74 -10.92 8.07 0.97
N GLN A 75 -9.74 7.52 1.22
CA GLN A 75 -9.57 6.42 2.15
C GLN A 75 -9.78 6.94 3.58
N ALA A 76 -10.60 6.24 4.36
CA ALA A 76 -10.65 6.50 5.79
C ALA A 76 -9.31 6.05 6.39
N GLY A 77 -8.46 7.04 6.68
CA GLY A 77 -7.05 6.84 7.06
C GLY A 77 -6.84 5.59 7.93
N LEU A 78 -5.95 4.71 7.47
CA LEU A 78 -5.29 3.74 8.36
C LEU A 78 -4.48 4.60 9.34
N LYS A 79 -4.85 4.52 10.62
CA LYS A 79 -4.18 5.24 11.72
C LYS A 79 -3.04 4.40 12.23
#